data_AF-A0A9N8HT47-F1
#
_entry.id   AF-A0A9N8HT47-F1
#
_cell.length_a   1.000
_cell.length_b   1.000
_cell.length_c   1.000
_cell.angle_alpha   90.00
_cell.angle_beta   90.00
_cell.angle_gamma   90.00
#
_symmetry.space_group_name_H-M   'P 1'
#
loop_
_entity.id
_entity.type
_entity.pdbx_description
1 polymer ?
#
loop_
_entity_poly.entity_id
_entity_poly.type
_entity_poly.pdbx_seq_one_letter_code
_entity_poly.pdbx_strand_id
1 'polypeptide(L)'
;MPILEAISIGDGKTKSMVTEYGSITEAQVKAHAAIYQKEDNRKRQAASMLEALVANSLEPDVYDELEQREDKYTIDVVPTGGTDSVSRIDGVMIFYQLIQMVCVDTKATVSNILDLLSRAGLVQAMADAESDIQLFNRKVNGLIASLKSRQAGIPHLIAPLFKAYQKCEDKAFAQYFARKEELYEDGSLIGLKYSVLMRMASERYKIIKDKGEWKPETKEELDFMALTAKLEERHKKQLTQQPIQGQRQGGRDRQGPNNTGEWAWKGVAPKEGEPVEKKFRGKQYIYCPHHGSTKWVLKINRQGVVHATNCRARQKEEKPKIAMSATTDEGSTTEGSDYTPTKKELLMAQALAAVIEGDDWPDTPEDEELHTSKRG
;
A
#
# COMPACT_ATOMS: atom_id res chain seq x y z
N MET A 1 15.06 12.01 -32.32
CA MET A 1 14.92 13.01 -33.41
C MET A 1 16.29 13.67 -33.56
N PRO A 2 16.99 13.56 -34.71
CA PRO A 2 18.39 13.98 -34.82
C PRO A 2 18.64 15.46 -34.46
N ILE A 3 17.64 16.31 -34.64
CA ILE A 3 17.70 17.75 -34.36
C ILE A 3 17.75 18.08 -32.85
N LEU A 4 17.27 17.18 -31.99
CA LEU A 4 17.29 17.34 -30.53
C LEU A 4 18.50 16.68 -29.86
N GLU A 5 19.19 15.77 -30.57
CA GLU A 5 20.24 14.94 -30.00
C GLU A 5 21.65 15.53 -30.18
N ALA A 6 21.81 16.50 -31.09
CA ALA A 6 23.11 17.04 -31.51
C ALA A 6 23.17 18.58 -31.45
N ILE A 7 22.81 19.19 -30.32
CA ILE A 7 22.87 20.64 -30.12
C ILE A 7 24.32 21.04 -29.85
N SER A 8 24.84 21.99 -30.64
CA SER A 8 26.22 22.46 -30.50
C SER A 8 26.36 23.38 -29.28
N ILE A 9 27.34 23.10 -28.43
CA ILE A 9 27.55 23.79 -27.15
C ILE A 9 28.83 24.66 -27.16
N GLY A 10 29.57 24.62 -28.27
CA GLY A 10 30.93 25.14 -28.37
C GLY A 10 31.97 24.02 -28.34
N ASP A 11 33.20 24.34 -28.74
CA ASP A 11 34.37 23.44 -28.72
C ASP A 11 34.21 22.11 -29.50
N GLY A 12 33.34 22.09 -30.52
CA GLY A 12 33.05 20.89 -31.31
C GLY A 12 32.26 19.80 -30.57
N LYS A 13 31.72 20.10 -29.37
CA LYS A 13 30.89 19.17 -28.60
C LYS A 13 29.41 19.37 -28.90
N THR A 14 28.67 18.26 -28.86
CA THR A 14 27.21 18.26 -28.97
C THR A 14 26.61 17.58 -27.75
N LYS A 15 25.40 18.01 -27.34
CA LYS A 15 24.60 17.31 -26.35
C LYS A 15 23.17 17.12 -26.81
N SER A 16 22.49 16.18 -26.17
CA SER A 16 21.08 15.90 -26.38
C SER A 16 20.21 16.71 -25.42
N MET A 17 19.23 17.42 -25.97
CA MET A 17 18.22 18.16 -25.22
C MET A 17 17.30 17.25 -24.41
N VAL A 18 17.15 15.98 -24.79
CA VAL A 18 16.26 15.05 -24.08
C VAL A 18 16.90 14.57 -22.78
N THR A 19 18.23 14.47 -22.73
CA THR A 19 18.95 13.86 -21.60
C THR A 19 19.76 14.87 -20.78
N GLU A 20 20.23 15.95 -21.40
CA GLU A 20 21.20 16.89 -20.80
C GLU A 20 20.71 18.35 -20.83
N TYR A 21 19.38 18.55 -20.84
CA TYR A 21 18.72 19.85 -20.98
C TYR A 21 19.22 20.93 -20.01
N GLY A 22 19.48 20.59 -18.75
CA GLY A 22 19.92 21.56 -17.73
C GLY A 22 21.35 22.09 -17.93
N SER A 23 22.08 21.54 -18.91
CA SER A 23 23.43 21.96 -19.27
C SER A 23 23.52 22.69 -20.62
N ILE A 24 22.37 22.91 -21.26
CA ILE A 24 22.22 23.61 -22.52
C ILE A 24 21.64 24.99 -22.20
N THR A 25 22.29 26.05 -22.65
CA THR A 25 21.79 27.42 -22.45
C THR A 25 20.87 27.82 -23.59
N GLU A 26 19.94 28.73 -23.32
CA GLU A 26 19.04 29.30 -24.34
C GLU A 26 19.82 29.87 -25.53
N ALA A 27 20.95 30.55 -25.26
CA ALA A 27 21.84 31.08 -26.30
C ALA A 27 22.42 30.00 -27.21
N GLN A 28 22.75 28.82 -26.67
CA GLN A 28 23.27 27.69 -27.45
C GLN A 28 22.20 27.08 -28.33
N VAL A 29 20.96 26.94 -27.83
CA VAL A 29 19.84 26.46 -28.63
C VAL A 29 19.52 27.44 -29.75
N LYS A 30 19.47 28.74 -29.44
CA LYS A 30 19.21 29.80 -30.42
C LYS A 30 20.27 29.83 -31.51
N ALA A 31 21.54 29.67 -31.14
CA ALA A 31 22.65 29.56 -32.10
C ALA A 31 22.52 28.31 -32.98
N HIS A 32 22.14 27.16 -32.41
CA HIS A 32 21.91 25.94 -33.17
C HIS A 32 20.75 26.08 -34.17
N ALA A 33 19.63 26.66 -33.73
CA ALA A 33 18.46 26.89 -34.56
C ALA A 33 18.71 27.90 -35.68
N ALA A 34 19.45 28.97 -35.40
CA ALA A 34 19.84 29.98 -36.39
C ALA A 34 20.70 29.41 -37.54
N ILE A 35 21.37 28.26 -37.37
CA ILE A 35 22.16 27.63 -38.44
C ILE A 35 21.23 27.01 -39.49
N TYR A 36 20.31 26.15 -39.09
CA TYR A 36 19.47 25.45 -40.06
C TYR A 36 18.27 26.27 -40.53
N GLN A 37 17.82 27.26 -39.76
CA GLN A 37 16.69 28.11 -40.14
C GLN A 37 16.98 29.02 -41.34
N LYS A 38 18.25 29.23 -41.70
CA LYS A 38 18.65 29.97 -42.90
C LYS A 38 18.39 29.20 -44.20
N GLU A 39 18.34 27.87 -44.11
CA GLU A 39 18.23 26.97 -45.26
C GLU A 39 16.88 26.24 -45.25
N ASP A 40 16.33 25.98 -46.44
CA ASP A 40 15.15 25.14 -46.61
C ASP A 40 15.53 23.65 -46.66
N ASN A 41 16.08 23.16 -45.54
CA ASN A 41 16.60 21.80 -45.44
C ASN A 41 15.71 20.89 -44.56
N ARG A 42 16.05 19.59 -44.53
CA ARG A 42 15.34 18.57 -43.73
C ARG A 42 15.30 18.89 -42.23
N LYS A 43 16.29 19.63 -41.71
CA LYS A 43 16.31 20.04 -40.30
C LYS A 43 15.25 21.09 -40.02
N ARG A 44 15.05 22.07 -40.91
CA ARG A 44 13.95 23.03 -40.81
C ARG A 44 12.58 22.34 -40.82
N GLN A 45 12.38 21.37 -41.73
CA GLN A 45 11.16 20.58 -41.76
C GLN A 45 10.94 19.81 -40.45
N ALA A 46 12.00 19.20 -39.90
CA ALA A 46 11.92 18.51 -38.61
C ALA A 46 11.56 19.45 -37.44
N ALA A 47 12.07 20.68 -37.46
CA ALA A 47 11.70 21.70 -36.46
C ALA A 47 10.21 22.09 -36.58
N SER A 48 9.68 22.30 -37.78
CA SER A 48 8.25 22.58 -37.98
C SER A 48 7.35 21.39 -37.61
N MET A 49 7.81 20.16 -37.85
CA MET A 49 7.10 18.97 -37.36
C MET A 49 7.09 18.90 -35.84
N LEU A 50 8.18 19.28 -35.17
CA LEU A 50 8.26 19.30 -33.72
C LEU A 50 7.31 20.34 -33.11
N GLU A 51 7.20 21.51 -33.71
CA GLU A 51 6.20 22.53 -33.35
C GLU A 51 4.78 21.96 -33.41
N ALA A 52 4.41 21.35 -34.55
CA ALA A 52 3.09 20.74 -34.70
C ALA A 52 2.84 19.62 -33.69
N LEU A 53 3.86 18.81 -33.38
CA LEU A 53 3.74 17.77 -32.37
C LEU A 53 3.52 18.35 -30.98
N VAL A 54 4.25 19.40 -30.60
CA VAL A 54 4.07 20.07 -29.31
C VAL A 54 2.67 20.67 -29.21
N ALA A 55 2.21 21.39 -30.23
CA ALA A 55 0.88 21.99 -30.26
C ALA A 55 -0.26 20.95 -30.12
N ASN A 56 -0.10 19.77 -30.74
CA ASN A 56 -1.11 18.71 -30.65
C ASN A 56 -1.01 17.85 -29.38
N SER A 57 0.10 17.95 -28.62
CA SER A 57 0.35 17.09 -27.45
C SER A 57 0.06 17.79 -26.12
N LEU A 58 -0.07 19.12 -26.10
CA LEU A 58 -0.27 19.90 -24.89
C LEU A 58 -1.75 20.18 -24.62
N GLU A 59 -2.10 20.25 -23.34
CA GLU A 59 -3.39 20.78 -22.91
C GLU A 59 -3.47 22.30 -23.19
N PRO A 60 -4.67 22.85 -23.48
CA PRO A 60 -4.83 24.26 -23.84
C PRO A 60 -4.19 25.23 -22.84
N ASP A 61 -4.38 25.00 -21.54
CA ASP A 61 -3.86 25.88 -20.48
C ASP A 61 -2.32 25.96 -20.48
N VAL A 62 -1.64 24.84 -20.77
CA VAL A 62 -0.17 24.79 -20.83
C VAL A 62 0.34 25.42 -22.12
N TYR A 63 -0.41 25.28 -23.21
CA TYR A 63 -0.10 25.91 -24.49
C TYR A 63 -0.25 27.43 -24.43
N ASP A 64 -1.28 27.95 -23.77
CA ASP A 64 -1.49 29.39 -23.56
C ASP A 64 -0.32 30.01 -22.77
N GLU A 65 0.19 29.33 -21.74
CA GLU A 65 1.37 29.80 -21.00
C GLU A 65 2.65 29.77 -21.86
N LEU A 66 2.72 28.84 -22.81
CA LEU A 66 3.82 28.75 -23.77
C LEU A 66 3.73 29.89 -24.80
N GLU A 67 2.55 30.20 -25.32
CA GLU A 67 2.29 31.33 -26.23
C GLU A 67 2.70 32.67 -25.62
N GLN A 68 2.51 32.87 -24.31
CA GLN A 68 2.98 34.08 -23.61
C GLN A 68 4.51 34.29 -23.69
N ARG A 69 5.28 33.29 -24.12
CA ARG A 69 6.74 33.32 -24.26
C ARG A 69 7.19 33.24 -25.73
N GLU A 70 6.34 33.65 -26.67
CA GLU A 70 6.60 33.65 -28.11
C GLU A 70 7.90 34.36 -28.50
N ASP A 71 8.24 35.43 -27.79
CA ASP A 71 9.47 36.18 -27.95
C ASP A 71 10.74 35.32 -27.77
N LYS A 72 10.67 34.28 -26.93
CA LYS A 72 11.81 33.42 -26.60
C LYS A 72 12.09 32.33 -27.62
N TYR A 73 11.07 31.88 -28.33
CA TYR A 73 11.21 30.84 -29.35
C TYR A 73 11.09 31.34 -30.80
N THR A 74 10.92 32.64 -30.97
CA THR A 74 11.03 33.31 -32.27
C THR A 74 12.48 33.68 -32.57
N ILE A 75 12.95 33.32 -33.76
CA ILE A 75 14.31 33.59 -34.22
C ILE A 75 14.26 34.43 -35.48
N ASP A 76 14.95 35.55 -35.44
CA ASP A 76 15.20 36.38 -36.61
C ASP A 76 16.35 35.79 -37.42
N VAL A 77 16.07 35.38 -38.65
CA VAL A 77 17.05 34.85 -39.58
C VAL A 77 16.95 35.53 -40.93
N VAL A 78 18.11 35.79 -41.54
CA VAL A 78 18.20 36.19 -42.95
C VAL A 78 18.28 34.90 -43.77
N PRO A 79 17.26 34.57 -44.59
CA PRO A 79 17.28 33.36 -45.41
C PRO A 79 18.43 33.39 -46.41
N THR A 80 18.96 32.21 -46.77
CA THR A 80 20.00 32.09 -47.80
C THR A 80 19.48 32.64 -49.14
N GLY A 81 20.09 33.73 -49.61
CA GLY A 81 19.68 34.43 -50.84
C GLY A 81 18.70 35.59 -50.65
N GLY A 82 18.30 35.89 -49.41
CA GLY A 82 17.53 37.10 -49.06
C GLY A 82 18.40 38.19 -48.44
N THR A 83 17.91 39.44 -48.47
CA THR A 83 18.53 40.60 -47.81
C THR A 83 17.86 40.98 -46.50
N ASP A 84 16.57 40.63 -46.35
CA ASP A 84 15.76 41.04 -45.20
C ASP A 84 15.68 39.93 -44.15
N SER A 85 15.67 40.35 -42.88
CA SER A 85 15.47 39.45 -41.76
C SER A 85 14.01 39.01 -41.68
N VAL A 86 13.79 37.71 -41.49
CA VAL A 86 12.46 37.12 -41.30
C VAL A 86 12.41 36.48 -39.92
N SER A 87 11.43 36.89 -39.12
CA SER A 87 11.12 36.25 -37.84
C SER A 87 10.46 34.90 -38.10
N ARG A 88 11.02 33.83 -37.54
CA ARG A 88 10.52 32.46 -37.68
C ARG A 88 10.36 31.80 -36.32
N ILE A 89 9.24 31.11 -36.14
CA ILE A 89 9.01 30.23 -35.00
C ILE A 89 9.87 28.98 -35.18
N ASP A 90 10.54 28.54 -34.11
CA ASP A 90 11.39 27.36 -34.12
C ASP A 90 10.93 26.30 -33.11
N GLY A 91 10.60 25.10 -33.61
CA GLY A 91 10.12 24.00 -32.76
C GLY A 91 11.13 23.47 -31.75
N VAL A 92 12.45 23.61 -31.99
CA VAL A 92 13.47 23.20 -31.02
C VAL A 92 13.52 24.21 -29.86
N MET A 93 13.38 25.50 -30.15
CA MET A 93 13.24 26.54 -29.13
C MET A 93 11.93 26.41 -28.34
N ILE A 94 10.80 26.09 -29.00
CA ILE A 94 9.53 25.79 -28.33
C ILE A 94 9.72 24.63 -27.34
N PHE A 95 10.32 23.53 -27.78
CA PHE A 95 10.57 22.37 -26.93
C PHE A 95 11.51 22.71 -25.75
N TYR A 96 12.54 23.53 -25.98
CA TYR A 96 13.39 24.03 -24.90
C TYR A 96 12.61 24.87 -23.88
N GLN A 97 11.75 25.79 -24.35
CA GLN A 97 10.95 26.64 -23.48
C GLN A 97 9.93 25.83 -22.66
N LEU A 98 9.35 24.79 -23.26
CA LEU A 98 8.51 23.81 -22.57
C LEU A 98 9.29 23.07 -21.48
N ILE A 99 10.51 22.61 -21.78
CA ILE A 99 11.38 21.99 -20.76
C ILE A 99 11.64 22.97 -19.62
N GLN A 100 11.95 24.24 -19.90
CA GLN A 100 12.18 25.25 -18.87
C GLN A 100 10.93 25.58 -18.02
N MET A 101 9.73 25.38 -18.57
CA MET A 101 8.47 25.52 -17.83
C MET A 101 8.23 24.35 -16.88
N VAL A 102 8.40 23.12 -17.39
CA VAL A 102 8.07 21.89 -16.66
C VAL A 102 9.19 21.51 -15.69
N CYS A 103 10.45 21.70 -16.08
CA CYS A 103 11.60 21.44 -15.24
C CYS A 103 11.97 22.70 -14.46
N VAL A 104 11.44 22.81 -13.24
CA VAL A 104 11.87 23.81 -12.28
C VAL A 104 13.32 23.50 -11.85
N ASP A 105 14.30 24.01 -12.59
CA ASP A 105 15.73 23.87 -12.30
C ASP A 105 16.20 24.88 -11.23
N THR A 106 15.43 25.02 -10.16
CA THR A 106 15.80 25.89 -9.05
C THR A 106 16.86 25.23 -8.17
N LYS A 107 17.70 26.03 -7.51
CA LYS A 107 18.61 25.53 -6.48
C LYS A 107 17.88 24.72 -5.40
N ALA A 108 16.62 25.08 -5.12
CA ALA A 108 15.76 24.35 -4.20
C ALA A 108 15.43 22.93 -4.67
N THR A 109 15.19 22.68 -5.97
CA THR A 109 14.96 21.31 -6.46
C THR A 109 16.22 20.47 -6.41
N VAL A 110 17.39 21.03 -6.70
CA VAL A 110 18.68 20.34 -6.50
C VAL A 110 18.91 20.02 -5.03
N SER A 111 18.68 20.97 -4.12
CA SER A 111 18.76 20.74 -2.67
C SER A 111 17.81 19.63 -2.22
N ASN A 112 16.56 19.64 -2.68
CA ASN A 112 15.59 18.58 -2.36
C ASN A 112 16.06 17.20 -2.86
N ILE A 113 16.62 17.12 -4.07
CA ILE A 113 17.16 15.85 -4.60
C ILE A 113 18.36 15.39 -3.77
N LEU A 114 19.24 16.30 -3.34
CA LEU A 114 20.36 15.99 -2.46
C LEU A 114 19.89 15.51 -1.09
N ASP A 115 18.84 16.11 -0.53
CA ASP A 115 18.24 15.68 0.73
C ASP A 115 17.60 14.29 0.61
N LEU A 116 16.96 13.98 -0.53
CA LEU A 116 16.45 12.64 -0.82
C LEU A 116 17.57 11.60 -0.99
N LEU A 117 18.72 12.00 -1.54
CA LEU A 117 19.92 11.15 -1.65
C LEU A 117 20.77 11.10 -0.37
N SER A 118 20.40 11.88 0.65
CA SER A 118 21.05 11.83 1.96
C SER A 118 20.81 10.49 2.64
N ARG A 119 21.58 10.21 3.69
CA ARG A 119 21.40 8.99 4.50
C ARG A 119 19.96 8.84 5.00
N ALA A 120 19.35 9.92 5.50
CA ALA A 120 17.98 9.89 5.99
C ALA A 120 16.97 9.68 4.85
N GLY A 121 17.17 10.40 3.74
CA GLY A 121 16.30 10.30 2.56
C GLY A 121 16.28 8.90 1.95
N LEU A 122 17.44 8.23 1.85
CA LEU A 122 17.51 6.87 1.31
C LEU A 122 16.93 5.81 2.26
N VAL A 123 17.08 5.98 3.58
CA VAL A 123 16.43 5.09 4.56
C VAL A 123 14.92 5.23 4.46
N GLN A 124 14.40 6.44 4.34
CA GLN A 124 12.97 6.68 4.12
C GLN A 124 12.50 6.08 2.80
N ALA A 125 13.27 6.28 1.71
CA ALA A 125 12.92 5.74 0.40
C ALA A 125 12.90 4.19 0.36
N MET A 126 13.69 3.52 1.20
CA MET A 126 13.62 2.06 1.37
C MET A 126 12.36 1.64 2.12
N ALA A 127 11.95 2.39 3.15
CA ALA A 127 10.70 2.14 3.87
C ALA A 127 9.48 2.38 2.97
N ASP A 128 9.45 3.47 2.19
CA ASP A 128 8.39 3.77 1.23
C ASP A 128 8.26 2.69 0.14
N ALA A 129 9.36 2.00 -0.17
CA ALA A 129 9.39 0.92 -1.15
C ALA A 129 9.01 -0.44 -0.54
N GLU A 130 8.63 -0.49 0.75
CA GLU A 130 8.29 -1.73 1.49
C GLU A 130 9.38 -2.81 1.34
N SER A 131 10.64 -2.37 1.38
CA SER A 131 11.81 -3.22 1.16
C SER A 131 11.91 -3.87 -0.24
N ASP A 132 11.20 -3.37 -1.26
CA ASP A 132 11.42 -3.74 -2.67
C ASP A 132 12.71 -3.08 -3.20
N ILE A 133 13.75 -3.91 -3.31
CA ILE A 133 15.08 -3.49 -3.77
C ILE A 133 15.07 -3.00 -5.23
N GLN A 134 14.21 -3.54 -6.10
CA GLN A 134 14.13 -3.09 -7.49
C GLN A 134 13.46 -1.72 -7.58
N LEU A 135 12.37 -1.52 -6.86
CA LEU A 135 11.68 -0.23 -6.80
C LEU A 135 12.58 0.85 -6.20
N PHE A 136 13.25 0.55 -5.09
CA PHE A 136 14.23 1.42 -4.47
C PHE A 136 15.35 1.81 -5.44
N ASN A 137 15.96 0.83 -6.12
CA ASN A 137 17.04 1.09 -7.06
C ASN A 137 16.61 1.94 -8.25
N ARG A 138 15.40 1.75 -8.76
CA ARG A 138 14.83 2.61 -9.81
C ARG A 138 14.66 4.05 -9.33
N LYS A 139 14.13 4.26 -8.12
CA LYS A 139 13.97 5.59 -7.51
C LYS A 139 15.32 6.31 -7.38
N VAL A 140 16.33 5.62 -6.83
CA VAL A 140 17.69 6.18 -6.69
C VAL A 140 18.30 6.54 -8.05
N ASN A 141 18.19 5.66 -9.05
CA ASN A 141 18.69 5.95 -10.40
C ASN A 141 17.97 7.14 -11.04
N GLY A 142 16.67 7.30 -10.82
CA GLY A 142 15.90 8.47 -11.28
C GLY A 142 16.38 9.77 -10.65
N LEU A 143 16.68 9.77 -9.34
CA LEU A 143 17.26 10.93 -8.64
C LEU A 143 18.66 11.28 -9.16
N ILE A 144 19.50 10.27 -9.42
CA ILE A 144 20.84 10.48 -9.99
C ILE A 144 20.75 11.02 -11.42
N ALA A 145 19.86 10.48 -12.25
CA ALA A 145 19.61 10.98 -13.60
C ALA A 145 19.16 12.45 -13.57
N SER A 146 18.29 12.79 -12.60
CA SER A 146 17.82 14.15 -12.35
C SER A 146 18.93 15.11 -11.92
N LEU A 147 19.92 14.66 -11.14
CA LEU A 147 21.11 15.49 -10.84
C LEU A 147 22.01 15.66 -12.06
N LYS A 148 22.21 14.59 -12.83
CA LYS A 148 23.05 14.61 -14.04
C LYS A 148 22.50 15.55 -15.10
N SER A 149 21.18 15.54 -15.34
CA SER A 149 20.54 16.45 -16.31
C SER A 149 20.75 17.92 -15.93
N ARG A 150 20.83 18.21 -14.63
CA ARG A 150 21.07 19.54 -14.05
C ARG A 150 22.55 19.88 -13.83
N GLN A 151 23.46 19.00 -14.26
CA GLN A 151 24.91 19.13 -14.06
C GLN A 151 25.32 19.33 -12.58
N ALA A 152 24.48 18.87 -11.65
CA ALA A 152 24.77 18.92 -10.23
C ALA A 152 25.73 17.78 -9.84
N GLY A 153 26.62 18.05 -8.89
CA GLY A 153 27.54 17.05 -8.36
C GLY A 153 26.77 15.90 -7.69
N ILE A 154 27.09 14.66 -8.07
CA ILE A 154 26.52 13.48 -7.40
C ILE A 154 27.21 13.35 -6.04
N PRO A 155 26.46 13.33 -4.92
CA PRO A 155 27.06 13.16 -3.59
C PRO A 155 27.66 11.76 -3.44
N HIS A 156 28.45 11.55 -2.40
CA HIS A 156 29.00 10.23 -2.12
C HIS A 156 27.91 9.26 -1.60
N LEU A 157 27.42 8.38 -2.47
CA LEU A 157 26.24 7.55 -2.20
C LEU A 157 26.52 6.22 -1.49
N ILE A 158 27.76 5.76 -1.40
CA ILE A 158 28.08 4.41 -0.90
C ILE A 158 27.59 4.19 0.54
N ALA A 159 28.00 5.05 1.47
CA ALA A 159 27.61 4.93 2.87
C ALA A 159 26.09 5.13 3.09
N PRO A 160 25.42 6.12 2.47
CA PRO A 160 23.95 6.21 2.49
C PRO A 160 23.25 4.95 1.97
N LEU A 161 23.73 4.35 0.87
CA LEU A 161 23.15 3.14 0.30
C LEU A 161 23.30 1.92 1.24
N PHE A 162 24.48 1.73 1.85
CA PHE A 162 24.66 0.65 2.84
C PHE A 162 23.67 0.77 4.00
N LYS A 163 23.50 1.98 4.54
CA LYS A 163 22.52 2.21 5.60
C LYS A 163 21.08 1.96 5.16
N ALA A 164 20.71 2.31 3.94
CA ALA A 164 19.38 1.99 3.41
C ALA A 164 19.18 0.47 3.26
N TYR A 165 20.14 -0.27 2.70
CA TYR A 165 20.03 -1.73 2.54
C TYR A 165 20.00 -2.48 3.88
N GLN A 166 20.69 -1.99 4.91
CA GLN A 166 20.65 -2.57 6.25
C GLN A 166 19.30 -2.35 6.96
N LYS A 167 18.48 -1.41 6.49
CA LYS A 167 17.13 -1.14 7.03
C LYS A 167 16.03 -1.92 6.31
N CYS A 168 16.38 -2.75 5.34
CA CYS A 168 15.49 -3.73 4.74
C CYS A 168 14.94 -4.69 5.81
N GLU A 169 13.67 -5.10 5.68
CA GLU A 169 13.03 -6.03 6.61
C GLU A 169 13.69 -7.43 6.61
N ASP A 170 14.25 -7.84 5.47
CA ASP A 170 14.92 -9.14 5.37
C ASP A 170 16.26 -9.13 6.11
N LYS A 171 16.32 -9.85 7.25
CA LYS A 171 17.50 -9.90 8.12
C LYS A 171 18.73 -10.49 7.42
N ALA A 172 18.56 -11.49 6.56
CA ALA A 172 19.67 -12.14 5.86
C ALA A 172 20.30 -11.22 4.81
N PHE A 173 19.48 -10.44 4.13
CA PHE A 173 19.88 -9.38 3.21
C PHE A 173 20.57 -8.24 3.96
N ALA A 174 19.98 -7.74 5.05
CA ALA A 174 20.56 -6.68 5.87
C ALA A 174 21.95 -7.07 6.41
N GLN A 175 22.10 -8.29 6.93
CA GLN A 175 23.39 -8.83 7.41
C GLN A 175 24.42 -9.01 6.29
N TYR A 176 23.98 -9.39 5.08
CA TYR A 176 24.88 -9.44 3.92
C TYR A 176 25.47 -8.05 3.62
N PHE A 177 24.65 -7.00 3.66
CA PHE A 177 25.11 -5.63 3.43
C PHE A 177 25.90 -5.03 4.62
N ALA A 178 25.66 -5.48 5.85
CA ALA A 178 26.51 -5.16 7.00
C ALA A 178 27.94 -5.69 6.80
N ARG A 179 28.10 -6.97 6.46
CA ARG A 179 29.42 -7.55 6.17
C ARG A 179 30.12 -6.89 4.97
N LYS A 180 29.35 -6.47 3.96
CA LYS A 180 29.90 -5.73 2.81
C LYS A 180 30.31 -4.31 3.15
N GLU A 181 29.64 -3.66 4.10
CA GLU A 181 30.07 -2.36 4.63
C GLU A 181 31.39 -2.50 5.40
N GLU A 182 31.53 -3.51 6.27
CA GLU A 182 32.80 -3.80 6.98
C GLU A 182 33.97 -4.01 6.01
N LEU A 183 33.80 -4.86 4.99
CA LEU A 183 34.82 -5.07 3.96
C LEU A 183 35.17 -3.81 3.16
N TYR A 184 34.23 -2.87 3.04
CA TYR A 184 34.47 -1.58 2.40
C TYR A 184 35.25 -0.65 3.31
N GLU A 185 34.91 -0.58 4.60
CA GLU A 185 35.61 0.22 5.60
C GLU A 185 37.05 -0.27 5.85
N ASP A 186 37.27 -1.59 5.81
CA ASP A 186 38.60 -2.22 5.91
C ASP A 186 39.45 -2.04 4.63
N GLY A 187 38.93 -1.35 3.62
CA GLY A 187 39.65 -1.08 2.37
C GLY A 187 39.79 -2.31 1.45
N SER A 188 39.11 -3.42 1.74
CA SER A 188 39.13 -4.62 0.89
C SER A 188 38.31 -4.46 -0.40
N LEU A 189 37.36 -3.51 -0.43
CA LEU A 189 36.54 -3.17 -1.60
C LEU A 189 36.97 -1.85 -2.24
N ILE A 190 38.21 -1.80 -2.74
CA ILE A 190 38.78 -0.61 -3.39
C ILE A 190 38.00 -0.25 -4.66
N GLY A 191 37.62 1.02 -4.81
CA GLY A 191 36.99 1.55 -6.02
C GLY A 191 35.52 1.14 -6.20
N LEU A 192 34.84 0.69 -5.14
CA LEU A 192 33.43 0.36 -5.18
C LEU A 192 32.59 1.59 -5.58
N LYS A 193 31.87 1.47 -6.70
CA LYS A 193 30.94 2.49 -7.19
C LYS A 193 29.51 2.17 -6.77
N TYR A 194 28.67 3.20 -6.64
CA TYR A 194 27.26 3.06 -6.26
C TYR A 194 26.50 2.13 -7.23
N SER A 195 26.82 2.18 -8.52
CA SER A 195 26.22 1.34 -9.55
C SER A 195 26.52 -0.15 -9.34
N VAL A 196 27.74 -0.48 -8.91
CA VAL A 196 28.15 -1.85 -8.59
C VAL A 196 27.41 -2.32 -7.34
N LEU A 197 27.33 -1.47 -6.31
CA LEU A 197 26.62 -1.80 -5.07
C LEU A 197 25.13 -2.06 -5.31
N MET A 198 24.45 -1.21 -6.09
CA MET A 198 23.04 -1.40 -6.47
C MET A 198 22.82 -2.67 -7.29
N ARG A 199 23.73 -2.99 -8.21
CA ARG A 199 23.68 -4.25 -8.96
C ARG A 199 23.82 -5.47 -8.06
N MET A 200 24.78 -5.46 -7.12
CA MET A 200 24.95 -6.53 -6.13
C MET A 200 23.69 -6.71 -5.27
N ALA A 201 23.03 -5.60 -4.89
CA ALA A 201 21.75 -5.64 -4.16
C ALA A 201 20.65 -6.31 -4.99
N SER A 202 20.50 -5.91 -6.25
CA SER A 202 19.55 -6.54 -7.17
C SER A 202 19.81 -8.02 -7.39
N GLU A 203 21.06 -8.43 -7.58
CA GLU A 203 21.44 -9.84 -7.74
C GLU A 203 21.15 -10.64 -6.47
N ARG A 204 21.52 -10.12 -5.30
CA ARG A 204 21.26 -10.78 -4.01
C ARG A 204 19.77 -10.93 -3.75
N TYR A 205 18.99 -9.89 -4.03
CA TYR A 205 17.54 -9.90 -3.92
C TYR A 205 16.92 -11.01 -4.78
N LYS A 206 17.31 -11.08 -6.07
CA LYS A 206 16.84 -12.15 -6.98
C LYS A 206 17.19 -13.53 -6.45
N ILE A 207 18.44 -13.76 -6.04
CA ILE A 207 18.88 -15.06 -5.51
C ILE A 207 18.05 -15.49 -4.28
N ILE A 208 17.75 -14.57 -3.36
CA ILE A 208 16.95 -14.89 -2.17
C ILE A 208 15.50 -15.16 -2.57
N LYS A 209 14.93 -14.36 -3.49
CA LYS A 209 13.57 -14.57 -4.01
C LYS A 209 13.43 -15.91 -4.74
N ASP A 210 14.38 -16.26 -5.60
CA ASP A 210 14.37 -17.51 -6.37
C ASP A 210 14.47 -18.73 -5.45
N LYS A 211 15.09 -18.57 -4.27
CA LYS A 211 15.11 -19.60 -3.21
C LYS A 211 13.84 -19.65 -2.36
N GLY A 212 12.93 -18.70 -2.51
CA GLY A 212 11.75 -18.56 -1.64
C GLY A 212 12.09 -18.14 -0.20
N GLU A 213 13.30 -17.61 0.03
CA GLU A 213 13.81 -17.23 1.35
C GLU A 213 13.66 -15.72 1.62
N TRP A 214 12.86 -15.01 0.81
CA TRP A 214 12.71 -13.55 0.93
C TRP A 214 11.68 -13.19 1.99
N LYS A 215 12.09 -12.39 2.99
CA LYS A 215 11.29 -12.06 4.18
C LYS A 215 10.67 -13.34 4.78
N PRO A 216 11.50 -14.34 5.14
CA PRO A 216 10.96 -15.58 5.68
C PRO A 216 10.31 -15.27 7.02
N GLU A 217 9.11 -15.79 7.24
CA GLU A 217 8.43 -15.68 8.52
C GLU A 217 9.36 -16.19 9.61
N THR A 218 9.66 -15.31 10.56
CA THR A 218 10.58 -15.66 11.63
C THR A 218 9.93 -16.72 12.52
N LYS A 219 10.76 -17.51 13.21
CA LYS A 219 10.27 -18.47 14.20
C LYS A 219 9.36 -17.80 15.24
N GLU A 220 9.67 -16.57 15.62
CA GLU A 220 8.87 -15.79 16.57
C GLU A 220 7.51 -15.39 16.00
N GLU A 221 7.43 -14.98 14.73
CA GLU A 221 6.16 -14.70 14.04
C GLU A 221 5.32 -15.97 13.86
N LEU A 222 5.95 -17.08 13.47
CA LEU A 222 5.31 -18.39 13.39
C LEU A 222 4.80 -18.87 14.76
N ASP A 223 5.60 -18.71 15.81
CA ASP A 223 5.21 -19.06 17.18
C ASP A 223 4.07 -18.15 17.68
N PHE A 224 4.11 -16.85 17.36
CA PHE A 224 3.03 -15.91 17.67
C PHE A 224 1.75 -16.26 16.92
N MET A 225 1.82 -16.58 15.63
CA MET A 225 0.70 -17.07 14.84
C MET A 225 0.14 -18.39 15.39
N ALA A 226 1.00 -19.32 15.81
CA ALA A 226 0.59 -20.55 16.44
C ALA A 226 -0.07 -20.32 17.82
N LEU A 227 0.42 -19.35 18.60
CA LEU A 227 -0.14 -18.98 19.89
C LEU A 227 -1.50 -18.28 19.75
N THR A 228 -1.62 -17.35 18.80
CA THR A 228 -2.89 -16.67 18.48
C THR A 228 -3.92 -17.69 17.98
N ALA A 229 -3.54 -18.58 17.06
CA ALA A 229 -4.41 -19.68 16.61
C ALA A 229 -4.85 -20.59 17.76
N LYS A 230 -3.94 -20.96 18.69
CA LYS A 230 -4.27 -21.76 19.88
C LYS A 230 -5.20 -21.01 20.85
N LEU A 231 -5.07 -19.70 20.98
CA LEU A 231 -5.97 -18.88 21.80
C LEU A 231 -7.37 -18.84 21.20
N GLU A 232 -7.49 -18.61 19.89
CA GLU A 232 -8.77 -18.64 19.18
C GLU A 232 -9.44 -20.01 19.26
N GLU A 233 -8.67 -21.10 19.08
CA GLU A 233 -9.17 -22.47 19.21
C GLU A 233 -9.66 -22.75 20.63
N ARG A 234 -8.94 -22.27 21.65
CA ARG A 234 -9.38 -22.36 23.06
C ARG A 234 -10.66 -21.55 23.30
N HIS A 235 -10.76 -20.35 22.75
CA HIS A 235 -11.95 -19.51 22.85
C HIS A 235 -13.16 -20.20 22.22
N LYS A 236 -13.01 -20.76 21.01
CA LYS A 236 -14.05 -21.57 20.34
C LYS A 236 -14.44 -22.79 21.18
N LYS A 237 -13.47 -23.53 21.73
CA LYS A 237 -13.72 -24.71 22.59
C LYS A 237 -14.42 -24.36 23.90
N GLN A 238 -14.18 -23.18 24.48
CA GLN A 238 -14.91 -22.70 25.65
C GLN A 238 -16.34 -22.30 25.32
N LEU A 239 -16.57 -21.74 24.13
CA LEU A 239 -17.91 -21.40 23.63
C LEU A 239 -18.72 -22.67 23.24
N THR A 240 -18.07 -23.73 22.76
CA THR A 240 -18.73 -24.99 22.37
C THR A 240 -18.84 -26.02 23.50
N GLN A 241 -18.25 -25.78 24.67
CA GLN A 241 -18.50 -26.61 25.85
C GLN A 241 -19.89 -26.29 26.42
N GLN A 242 -20.92 -26.81 25.76
CA GLN A 242 -22.16 -27.12 26.45
C GLN A 242 -21.89 -28.22 27.48
N PRO A 243 -22.42 -28.11 28.71
CA PRO A 243 -22.21 -29.16 29.71
C PRO A 243 -22.75 -30.48 29.15
N ILE A 244 -21.92 -31.52 29.16
CA ILE A 244 -22.22 -32.86 28.68
C ILE A 244 -23.56 -33.31 29.30
N GLN A 245 -24.63 -33.26 28.51
CA GLN A 245 -25.90 -33.91 28.85
C GLN A 245 -25.69 -35.41 28.68
N GLY A 246 -25.25 -36.05 29.76
CA GLY A 246 -25.37 -37.50 29.89
C GLY A 246 -26.84 -37.88 29.72
N GLN A 247 -27.09 -38.84 28.82
CA GLN A 247 -28.41 -39.42 28.55
C GLN A 247 -29.20 -39.65 29.85
N ARG A 248 -30.31 -38.94 30.02
CA ARG A 248 -31.38 -39.36 30.93
C ARG A 248 -32.68 -39.42 30.15
N GLN A 249 -33.04 -40.64 29.77
CA GLN A 249 -34.40 -40.99 29.43
C GLN A 249 -35.33 -40.70 30.62
N GLY A 250 -36.54 -40.24 30.33
CA GLY A 250 -37.64 -40.18 31.28
C GLY A 250 -38.01 -38.75 31.66
N GLY A 251 -39.10 -38.26 31.04
CA GLY A 251 -39.82 -37.10 31.53
C GLY A 251 -40.24 -37.32 32.98
N ARG A 252 -39.74 -36.47 33.88
CA ARG A 252 -40.33 -36.25 35.18
C ARG A 252 -40.49 -34.75 35.36
N ASP A 253 -41.74 -34.36 35.56
CA ASP A 253 -42.10 -33.06 36.08
C ASP A 253 -41.16 -32.67 37.21
N ARG A 254 -40.74 -31.40 37.17
CA ARG A 254 -39.88 -30.77 38.18
C ARG A 254 -40.64 -30.67 39.51
N GLN A 255 -40.72 -31.77 40.26
CA GLN A 255 -41.07 -31.75 41.67
C GLN A 255 -39.82 -31.40 42.46
N GLY A 256 -39.86 -30.23 43.11
CA GLY A 256 -38.84 -29.80 44.07
C GLY A 256 -38.69 -30.83 45.21
N PRO A 257 -37.60 -30.77 45.99
CA PRO A 257 -37.30 -31.78 47.00
C PRO A 257 -38.49 -31.96 47.95
N ASN A 258 -39.00 -33.19 48.05
CA ASN A 258 -40.11 -33.53 48.92
C ASN A 258 -39.73 -33.17 50.37
N ASN A 259 -40.51 -32.29 51.00
CA ASN A 259 -40.34 -31.90 52.40
C ASN A 259 -40.80 -33.05 53.31
N THR A 260 -40.02 -34.13 53.39
CA THR A 260 -40.32 -35.31 54.24
C THR A 260 -39.50 -35.30 55.52
N GLY A 261 -40.02 -35.92 56.59
CA GLY A 261 -39.35 -36.02 57.89
C GLY A 261 -39.28 -34.68 58.63
N GLU A 262 -38.14 -34.37 59.26
CA GLU A 262 -37.91 -33.16 60.08
C GLU A 262 -38.09 -31.82 59.32
N TRP A 263 -38.19 -31.86 57.99
CA TRP A 263 -38.37 -30.70 57.12
C TRP A 263 -39.82 -30.49 56.67
N ALA A 264 -40.77 -31.35 57.09
CA ALA A 264 -42.18 -31.28 56.71
C ALA A 264 -42.82 -29.92 57.00
N TRP A 265 -42.37 -29.24 58.05
CA TRP A 265 -42.85 -27.90 58.41
C TRP A 265 -42.59 -26.84 57.32
N LYS A 266 -41.65 -27.06 56.39
CA LYS A 266 -41.37 -26.10 55.31
C LYS A 266 -42.49 -26.00 54.26
N GLY A 267 -43.37 -26.99 54.19
CA GLY A 267 -44.54 -26.97 53.32
C GLY A 267 -45.80 -26.39 53.97
N VAL A 268 -45.79 -26.16 55.29
CA VAL A 268 -46.97 -25.78 56.07
C VAL A 268 -46.97 -24.28 56.31
N ALA A 269 -48.06 -23.58 55.98
CA ALA A 269 -48.17 -22.14 56.26
C ALA A 269 -48.37 -21.89 57.77
N PRO A 270 -47.76 -20.84 58.35
CA PRO A 270 -48.06 -20.41 59.72
C PRO A 270 -49.53 -20.02 59.84
N LYS A 271 -50.13 -20.25 61.01
CA LYS A 271 -51.51 -19.85 61.28
C LYS A 271 -51.62 -18.34 61.49
N GLU A 272 -52.82 -17.81 61.37
CA GLU A 272 -53.10 -16.38 61.58
C GLU A 272 -52.68 -15.95 62.99
N GLY A 273 -51.74 -15.00 63.07
CA GLY A 273 -51.14 -14.52 64.33
C GLY A 273 -49.81 -15.16 64.76
N GLU A 274 -49.30 -16.17 64.06
CA GLU A 274 -48.00 -16.79 64.36
C GLU A 274 -46.80 -16.05 63.72
N PRO A 275 -45.58 -16.15 64.29
CA PRO A 275 -44.41 -15.49 63.73
C PRO A 275 -44.03 -16.05 62.35
N VAL A 276 -43.87 -15.17 61.37
CA VAL A 276 -43.46 -15.49 59.99
C VAL A 276 -41.95 -15.72 59.84
N GLU A 277 -41.21 -15.76 60.95
CA GLU A 277 -39.78 -16.06 61.01
C GLU A 277 -39.50 -17.21 61.98
N LYS A 278 -38.63 -18.15 61.57
CA LYS A 278 -38.28 -19.34 62.36
C LYS A 278 -36.78 -19.66 62.28
N LYS A 279 -36.15 -20.00 63.41
CA LYS A 279 -34.77 -20.49 63.46
C LYS A 279 -34.76 -22.02 63.52
N PHE A 280 -34.04 -22.66 62.61
CA PHE A 280 -33.89 -24.12 62.59
C PHE A 280 -32.46 -24.50 62.17
N ARG A 281 -31.80 -25.36 62.96
CA ARG A 281 -30.40 -25.78 62.77
C ARG A 281 -29.43 -24.61 62.50
N GLY A 282 -29.50 -23.57 63.34
CA GLY A 282 -28.63 -22.40 63.26
C GLY A 282 -28.94 -21.40 62.13
N LYS A 283 -29.92 -21.68 61.26
CA LYS A 283 -30.31 -20.82 60.13
C LYS A 283 -31.67 -20.20 60.34
N GLN A 284 -31.85 -18.95 59.90
CA GLN A 284 -33.12 -18.24 59.95
C GLN A 284 -33.90 -18.45 58.65
N TYR A 285 -35.19 -18.76 58.78
CA TYR A 285 -36.15 -18.96 57.71
C TYR A 285 -37.27 -17.95 57.82
N ILE A 286 -37.79 -17.51 56.67
CA ILE A 286 -38.94 -16.62 56.52
C ILE A 286 -40.02 -17.33 55.70
N TYR A 287 -41.28 -17.12 56.07
CA TYR A 287 -42.41 -17.60 55.30
C TYR A 287 -42.63 -16.73 54.04
N CYS A 288 -42.82 -17.37 52.90
CA CYS A 288 -43.07 -16.71 51.62
C CYS A 288 -44.10 -17.51 50.79
N PRO A 289 -45.28 -16.93 50.47
CA PRO A 289 -46.37 -17.65 49.80
C PRO A 289 -46.09 -17.96 48.32
N HIS A 290 -45.16 -17.25 47.67
CA HIS A 290 -44.82 -17.43 46.25
C HIS A 290 -44.05 -18.73 45.94
N HIS A 291 -43.63 -19.47 46.98
CA HIS A 291 -42.90 -20.72 46.82
C HIS A 291 -43.83 -21.92 47.02
N GLY A 292 -44.60 -22.28 45.99
CA GLY A 292 -45.62 -23.33 45.97
C GLY A 292 -45.50 -24.42 47.04
N SER A 293 -44.61 -25.41 46.85
CA SER A 293 -44.45 -26.56 47.77
C SER A 293 -43.52 -26.33 48.97
N THR A 294 -42.75 -25.24 48.98
CA THR A 294 -41.74 -24.91 50.02
C THR A 294 -41.95 -23.48 50.49
N LYS A 295 -42.98 -23.26 51.30
CA LYS A 295 -43.38 -21.94 51.75
C LYS A 295 -42.43 -21.31 52.78
N TRP A 296 -41.50 -22.08 53.35
CA TRP A 296 -40.44 -21.57 54.23
C TRP A 296 -39.06 -21.59 53.57
N VAL A 297 -38.48 -20.42 53.38
CA VAL A 297 -37.21 -20.18 52.67
C VAL A 297 -36.21 -19.47 53.57
N LEU A 298 -34.91 -19.53 53.26
CA LEU A 298 -33.89 -18.88 54.10
C LEU A 298 -34.06 -17.36 54.08
N LYS A 299 -34.00 -16.72 55.25
CA LYS A 299 -34.08 -15.25 55.37
C LYS A 299 -32.93 -14.55 54.64
N ILE A 300 -31.74 -15.13 54.70
CA ILE A 300 -30.55 -14.69 53.95
C ILE A 300 -30.01 -15.88 53.18
N ASN A 301 -29.84 -15.73 51.87
CA ASN A 301 -29.28 -16.80 51.03
C ASN A 301 -27.75 -16.93 51.24
N ARG A 302 -27.11 -17.93 50.63
CA ARG A 302 -25.65 -18.14 50.74
C ARG A 302 -24.81 -16.97 50.20
N GLN A 303 -25.41 -16.07 49.42
CA GLN A 303 -24.78 -14.90 48.82
C GLN A 303 -25.02 -13.62 49.65
N GLY A 304 -25.58 -13.74 50.86
CA GLY A 304 -25.83 -12.59 51.75
C GLY A 304 -27.10 -11.78 51.41
N VAL A 305 -27.92 -12.23 50.47
CA VAL A 305 -29.10 -11.49 50.00
C VAL A 305 -30.32 -11.85 50.84
N VAL A 306 -31.05 -10.82 51.30
CA VAL A 306 -32.28 -10.95 52.09
C VAL A 306 -33.45 -11.35 51.21
N HIS A 307 -34.18 -12.40 51.60
CA HIS A 307 -35.27 -12.95 50.79
C HIS A 307 -36.52 -12.05 50.74
N ALA A 308 -36.83 -11.35 51.84
CA ALA A 308 -38.00 -10.48 51.93
C ALA A 308 -38.05 -9.42 50.81
N THR A 309 -36.88 -8.91 50.40
CA THR A 309 -36.74 -7.88 49.37
C THR A 309 -36.41 -8.42 47.99
N ASN A 310 -35.96 -9.68 47.87
CA ASN A 310 -35.49 -10.24 46.60
C ASN A 310 -36.04 -11.65 46.32
N CYS A 311 -37.36 -11.79 46.46
CA CYS A 311 -38.05 -13.04 46.11
C CYS A 311 -38.17 -13.19 44.59
N ARG A 312 -37.33 -14.05 43.99
CA ARG A 312 -37.39 -14.36 42.55
C ARG A 312 -38.70 -15.00 42.09
N ALA A 313 -39.39 -15.73 42.99
CA ALA A 313 -40.67 -16.36 42.65
C ALA A 313 -41.76 -15.30 42.42
N ARG A 314 -41.81 -14.28 43.28
CA ARG A 314 -42.70 -13.12 43.13
C ARG A 314 -42.43 -12.34 41.84
N GLN A 315 -41.16 -12.04 41.55
CA GLN A 315 -40.76 -11.33 40.32
C GLN A 315 -41.14 -12.06 39.03
N LYS A 316 -41.35 -13.38 39.09
CA LYS A 316 -41.73 -14.20 37.94
C LYS A 316 -43.24 -14.25 37.71
N GLU A 317 -44.03 -14.09 38.77
CA GLU A 317 -45.50 -13.98 38.70
C GLU A 317 -45.96 -12.60 38.22
N GLU A 318 -45.18 -11.53 38.51
CA GLU A 318 -45.52 -10.15 38.16
C GLU A 318 -45.20 -9.75 36.69
N LYS A 319 -44.58 -10.62 35.87
CA LYS A 319 -44.29 -10.30 34.45
C LYS A 319 -45.40 -10.82 33.50
N PRO A 320 -46.09 -9.94 32.73
CA PRO A 320 -47.01 -10.38 31.69
C PRO A 320 -46.24 -11.08 30.56
N LYS A 321 -46.76 -12.22 30.08
CA LYS A 321 -46.19 -12.95 28.93
C LYS A 321 -46.58 -12.23 27.63
N ILE A 322 -45.70 -11.38 27.12
CA ILE A 322 -45.80 -10.84 25.76
C ILE A 322 -44.93 -11.70 24.82
N ALA A 323 -45.58 -12.21 23.78
CA ALA A 323 -45.01 -13.04 22.74
C ALA A 323 -44.01 -12.27 21.86
N MET A 324 -42.98 -12.99 21.39
CA MET A 324 -41.97 -12.50 20.46
C MET A 324 -42.60 -12.11 19.11
N SER A 325 -42.37 -10.87 18.68
CA SER A 325 -42.27 -10.53 17.25
C SER A 325 -40.92 -9.86 17.01
N ALA A 326 -40.27 -10.29 15.93
CA ALA A 326 -38.92 -9.95 15.55
C ALA A 326 -38.73 -8.46 15.21
N THR A 327 -37.65 -7.91 15.77
CA THR A 327 -36.67 -6.97 15.20
C THR A 327 -37.11 -6.01 14.08
N THR A 328 -36.96 -4.71 14.34
CA THR A 328 -35.84 -3.86 13.86
C THR A 328 -35.92 -2.52 14.59
N ASP A 329 -34.88 -2.11 15.35
CA ASP A 329 -34.27 -0.78 15.16
C ASP A 329 -32.91 -0.65 15.89
N GLU A 330 -32.15 0.33 15.39
CA GLU A 330 -30.72 0.65 15.41
C GLU A 330 -29.92 0.73 16.73
N GLY A 331 -28.59 0.50 16.63
CA GLY A 331 -27.61 1.05 17.58
C GLY A 331 -26.23 0.37 17.75
N SER A 332 -25.32 0.55 16.78
CA SER A 332 -23.87 0.86 16.96
C SER A 332 -22.79 -0.18 17.41
N THR A 333 -21.63 -0.09 16.72
CA THR A 333 -20.24 -0.63 16.93
C THR A 333 -19.99 -2.12 16.55
N THR A 334 -19.00 -2.57 15.75
CA THR A 334 -17.71 -2.08 15.18
C THR A 334 -17.26 -3.03 14.04
N GLU A 335 -16.43 -2.56 13.10
CA GLU A 335 -15.47 -3.29 12.20
C GLU A 335 -15.94 -4.45 11.29
N GLY A 336 -15.55 -4.37 10.01
CA GLY A 336 -15.62 -5.46 9.00
C GLY A 336 -16.45 -5.08 7.77
N SER A 337 -15.83 -4.50 6.73
CA SER A 337 -16.53 -4.24 5.47
C SER A 337 -16.52 -5.49 4.58
N ASP A 338 -17.64 -6.21 4.54
CA ASP A 338 -17.97 -7.12 3.44
C ASP A 338 -18.27 -6.28 2.19
N TYR A 339 -17.28 -6.15 1.31
CA TYR A 339 -17.44 -5.51 0.02
C TYR A 339 -17.95 -6.53 -1.00
N THR A 340 -19.17 -6.31 -1.51
CA THR A 340 -19.70 -7.02 -2.67
C THR A 340 -19.50 -6.18 -3.93
N PRO A 341 -18.74 -6.64 -4.93
CA PRO A 341 -18.45 -5.85 -6.12
C PRO A 341 -19.74 -5.54 -6.90
N THR A 342 -19.85 -4.31 -7.39
CA THR A 342 -20.96 -3.89 -8.24
C THR A 342 -20.86 -4.56 -9.62
N LYS A 343 -22.00 -4.63 -10.32
CA LYS A 343 -22.08 -5.20 -11.67
C LYS A 343 -21.12 -4.54 -12.67
N LYS A 344 -20.80 -3.26 -12.46
CA LYS A 344 -19.86 -2.50 -13.30
C LYS A 344 -18.41 -2.93 -13.06
N GLU A 345 -18.05 -3.24 -11.82
CA GLU A 345 -16.71 -3.71 -11.43
C GLU A 345 -16.47 -5.15 -11.88
N LEU A 346 -17.50 -6.00 -11.84
CA LEU A 346 -17.48 -7.34 -12.42
C LEU A 346 -17.28 -7.30 -13.95
N LEU A 347 -17.96 -6.39 -14.65
CA LEU A 347 -17.79 -6.21 -16.10
C LEU A 347 -16.40 -5.70 -16.46
N MET A 348 -15.81 -4.83 -15.63
CA MET A 348 -14.47 -4.30 -15.86
C MET A 348 -13.39 -5.36 -15.58
N ALA A 349 -13.58 -6.20 -14.55
CA ALA A 349 -12.72 -7.36 -14.29
C ALA A 349 -12.81 -8.40 -15.41
N GLN A 350 -14.00 -8.64 -15.97
CA GLN A 350 -14.21 -9.57 -17.07
C GLN A 350 -13.59 -9.07 -18.39
N ALA A 351 -13.63 -7.76 -18.65
CA ALA A 351 -12.95 -7.14 -19.79
C ALA A 351 -11.42 -7.20 -19.66
N LEU A 352 -10.88 -7.04 -18.46
CA LEU A 352 -9.44 -7.17 -18.18
C LEU A 352 -8.94 -8.60 -18.37
N ALA A 353 -9.71 -9.62 -17.96
CA ALA A 353 -9.35 -11.03 -18.16
C ALA A 353 -9.28 -11.42 -19.65
N ALA A 354 -10.20 -10.91 -20.48
CA ALA A 354 -10.22 -11.19 -21.92
C ALA A 354 -9.03 -10.58 -22.69
N VAL A 355 -8.41 -9.52 -22.17
CA VAL A 355 -7.20 -8.91 -22.75
C VAL A 355 -5.95 -9.70 -22.40
N ILE A 356 -5.96 -10.40 -21.25
CA ILE A 356 -4.81 -11.19 -20.77
C ILE A 356 -4.73 -12.56 -21.46
N GLU A 357 -5.86 -13.10 -21.93
CA GLU A 357 -5.92 -14.41 -22.61
C GLU A 357 -5.80 -14.30 -24.15
N GLY A 358 -5.45 -13.13 -24.69
CA GLY A 358 -5.56 -12.82 -26.12
C GLY A 358 -4.25 -12.62 -26.91
N ASP A 359 -3.09 -13.07 -26.43
CA ASP A 359 -1.83 -13.05 -27.19
C ASP A 359 -1.40 -14.49 -27.57
N ASP A 360 -2.01 -15.01 -28.63
CA ASP A 360 -1.50 -16.18 -29.38
C ASP A 360 -0.93 -15.63 -30.70
N TRP A 361 0.36 -15.31 -30.69
CA TRP A 361 1.11 -14.90 -31.88
C TRP A 361 1.58 -16.16 -32.61
N PRO A 362 1.16 -16.40 -33.87
CA PRO A 362 1.50 -17.65 -34.55
C PRO A 362 2.99 -17.71 -34.91
N ASP A 363 3.55 -18.89 -34.67
CA ASP A 363 4.90 -19.32 -35.04
C ASP A 363 5.24 -18.99 -36.50
N THR A 364 6.39 -18.37 -36.71
CA THR A 364 7.05 -18.25 -38.01
C THR A 364 7.69 -19.59 -38.40
N PRO A 365 7.40 -20.18 -39.58
CA PRO A 365 8.15 -21.32 -40.06
C PRO A 365 9.49 -20.87 -40.67
N GLU A 366 10.51 -21.65 -40.36
CA GLU A 366 11.89 -21.57 -40.82
C GLU A 366 12.06 -21.68 -42.33
N ASP A 367 13.19 -21.18 -42.79
CA ASP A 367 13.67 -21.14 -44.17
C ASP A 367 13.71 -22.51 -44.87
N GLU A 368 13.19 -22.58 -46.11
CA GLU A 368 13.64 -23.53 -47.12
C GLU A 368 14.03 -22.80 -48.41
N GLU A 369 15.33 -22.87 -48.72
CA GLU A 369 15.94 -22.48 -49.97
C GLU A 369 15.46 -23.33 -51.16
N LEU A 370 15.60 -22.72 -52.35
CA LEU A 370 15.91 -23.29 -53.66
C LEU A 370 14.79 -23.61 -54.68
N HIS A 371 15.02 -22.98 -55.83
CA HIS A 371 14.86 -23.46 -57.21
C HIS A 371 13.61 -23.13 -58.03
N THR A 372 13.81 -22.09 -58.85
CA THR A 372 13.63 -22.07 -60.32
C THR A 372 12.24 -22.30 -60.95
N SER A 373 11.94 -21.39 -61.89
CA SER A 373 11.45 -21.66 -63.26
C SER A 373 10.02 -21.20 -63.60
N LYS A 374 10.00 -20.18 -64.47
CA LYS A 374 9.19 -20.04 -65.70
C LYS A 374 7.65 -20.01 -65.65
N ARG A 375 7.15 -18.98 -66.37
CA ARG A 375 6.03 -18.87 -67.33
C ARG A 375 4.86 -17.99 -66.87
N GLY A 376 4.45 -17.13 -67.81
CA GLY A 376 3.31 -16.23 -67.74
C GLY A 376 3.66 -14.93 -68.43
#